data_AF-A0A0Q7DAN5-F1
#
_entry.id   AF-A0A0Q7DAN5-F1
#
_cell.length_a   1.000
_cell.length_b   1.000
_cell.length_c   1.000
_cell.angle_alpha   90.00
_cell.angle_beta   90.00
_cell.angle_gamma   90.00
#
_symmetry.space_group_name_H-M   'P 1'
#
loop_
_entity.id
_entity.type
_entity.pdbx_description
1 polymer ?
#
loop_
_entity_poly.entity_id
_entity_poly.type
_entity_poly.pdbx_seq_one_letter_code
_entity_poly.pdbx_strand_id
1 'polypeptide(L)'
;MTLVHQVDGAWTPIHGVQTLERMVATCTVTYHDGRQAEMSCEPYPVAETLDLGKVEQLVAEGLWGVEELQAYGLRPAMAVDVPEGKQRVGEPRYVERKNEVVEEWTLEQIPAPAADPTPAEKLAALGLTVEDLRALFSVAGSD
;
A
#
# COMPACT_ATOMS: atom_id res chain seq x y z
N MET A 1 -1.45 5.07 3.28
CA MET A 1 -0.26 5.68 2.65
C MET A 1 0.87 4.67 2.80
N THR A 2 1.71 4.48 1.79
CA THR A 2 2.85 3.56 1.90
C THR A 2 4.11 4.34 2.24
N LEU A 3 4.80 3.98 3.32
CA LEU A 3 6.13 4.50 3.59
C LEU A 3 7.18 3.63 2.89
N VAL A 4 8.18 4.28 2.32
CA VAL A 4 9.31 3.63 1.66
C VAL A 4 10.63 4.10 2.24
N HIS A 5 11.65 3.26 2.15
CA HIS A 5 13.04 3.58 2.46
C HIS A 5 13.96 3.12 1.33
N GLN A 6 15.14 3.73 1.21
CA GLN A 6 16.15 3.28 0.25
C GLN A 6 16.93 2.09 0.81
N VAL A 7 16.97 1.01 0.05
CA VAL A 7 17.84 -0.16 0.25
C VAL A 7 18.60 -0.40 -1.04
N ASP A 8 19.93 -0.38 -0.98
CA ASP A 8 20.81 -0.61 -2.15
C ASP A 8 20.46 0.26 -3.37
N GLY A 9 20.00 1.50 -3.13
CA GLY A 9 19.62 2.45 -4.18
C GLY A 9 18.21 2.25 -4.77
N ALA A 10 17.41 1.31 -4.24
CA ALA A 10 16.02 1.09 -4.62
C ALA A 10 15.06 1.49 -3.49
N TRP A 11 13.94 2.12 -3.83
CA TRP A 11 12.86 2.38 -2.88
C TRP A 11 12.09 1.09 -2.60
N THR A 12 12.03 0.71 -1.33
CA THR A 12 11.37 -0.51 -0.85
C THR A 12 10.33 -0.13 0.20
N PRO A 13 9.14 -0.74 0.20
CA PRO A 13 8.13 -0.47 1.22
C PRO A 13 8.61 -0.98 2.57
N ILE A 14 8.32 -0.23 3.63
CA ILE A 14 8.77 -0.53 4.98
C ILE A 14 7.59 -0.48 5.95
N HIS A 15 7.50 -1.48 6.83
CA HIS A 15 6.33 -1.69 7.69
C HIS A 15 6.72 -2.22 9.07
N GLY A 16 5.78 -2.11 10.01
CA GLY A 16 5.92 -2.65 11.37
C GLY A 16 6.94 -1.89 12.21
N VAL A 17 7.55 -2.60 13.16
CA VAL A 17 8.56 -2.01 14.05
C VAL A 17 9.93 -2.17 13.41
N GLN A 18 10.64 -1.06 13.22
CA GLN A 18 11.93 -1.00 12.53
C GLN A 18 12.93 -0.17 13.33
N THR A 19 14.18 -0.59 13.31
CA THR A 19 15.29 0.22 13.83
C THR A 19 15.92 0.98 12.67
N LEU A 20 15.82 2.31 12.70
CA LEU A 20 16.30 3.21 11.66
C LEU A 20 17.35 4.15 12.22
N GLU A 21 18.26 4.60 11.37
CA GLU A 21 19.25 5.62 11.74
C GLU A 21 18.70 7.01 11.47
N ARG A 22 18.91 7.91 12.43
CA ARG A 22 18.66 9.34 12.33
C ARG A 22 19.94 10.09 12.64
N MET A 23 20.26 11.10 11.83
CA MET A 23 21.39 11.98 12.10
C MET A 23 21.01 12.98 13.19
N VAL A 24 21.77 13.01 14.28
CA VAL A 24 21.60 13.94 15.39
C VAL A 24 22.81 14.87 15.45
N ALA A 25 22.57 16.17 15.56
CA ALA A 25 23.61 17.20 15.64
C ALA A 25 23.65 17.92 16.99
N THR A 26 23.03 17.33 18.02
CA THR A 26 22.97 17.85 19.38
C THR A 26 23.59 16.85 20.33
N CYS A 27 24.46 17.31 21.22
CA CYS A 27 25.11 16.48 22.23
C CYS A 27 24.98 17.12 23.61
N THR A 28 24.89 16.26 24.62
CA THR A 28 24.83 16.67 26.02
C THR A 28 26.23 16.76 26.58
N VAL A 29 26.64 17.97 26.98
CA VAL A 29 27.89 18.18 27.71
C VAL A 29 27.60 18.26 29.20
N THR A 30 28.36 17.49 29.97
CA THR A 30 28.33 17.53 31.43
C THR A 30 29.54 18.33 31.93
N TYR A 31 29.28 19.45 32.62
CA TYR A 31 30.32 20.27 33.24
C TYR A 31 30.85 19.59 34.52
N HIS A 32 32.03 19.99 34.98
CA HIS A 32 32.64 19.46 36.20
C HIS A 32 31.79 19.65 37.47
N ASP A 33 30.88 20.64 37.46
CA ASP A 33 29.94 20.92 38.55
C ASP A 33 28.63 20.12 38.45
N GLY A 34 28.54 19.20 37.50
CA GLY A 34 27.37 18.33 37.28
C GLY A 34 26.24 18.96 36.48
N ARG A 35 26.35 20.22 36.06
CA ARG A 35 25.37 20.80 35.13
C ARG A 35 25.45 20.11 33.78
N GLN A 36 24.31 19.96 33.13
CA GLN A 36 24.21 19.47 31.75
C GLN A 36 23.71 20.59 30.84
N ALA A 37 24.28 20.69 29.64
CA ALA A 37 23.78 21.56 28.60
C ALA A 37 23.78 20.82 27.26
N GLU A 38 22.75 21.07 26.46
CA GLU A 38 22.71 20.65 25.07
C GLU A 38 23.47 21.67 24.23
N MET A 39 24.34 21.18 23.34
CA MET A 39 25.07 22.00 22.38
C MET A 39 25.11 21.34 21.02
N SER A 40 25.29 22.16 19.98
CA SER A 40 25.50 21.67 18.62
C SER A 40 26.85 20.98 18.48
N CYS A 41 26.88 19.88 17.73
CA CYS A 41 28.10 19.16 17.36
C CYS A 41 27.99 18.56 15.96
N GLU A 42 29.07 17.92 15.51
CA GLU A 42 29.09 17.20 14.24
C GLU A 42 27.97 16.16 14.20
N PRO A 43 27.16 16.10 13.12
CA PRO A 43 26.09 15.13 13.00
C PRO A 43 26.61 13.69 13.12
N TYR A 44 25.97 12.89 13.97
CA TYR A 44 26.29 11.48 14.16
C TYR A 44 25.02 10.62 14.03
N PRO A 45 25.14 9.38 13.52
CA PRO A 45 23.99 8.48 13.40
C PRO A 45 23.59 7.94 14.76
N VAL A 46 22.28 7.96 15.03
CA VAL A 46 21.66 7.34 16.20
C VAL A 46 20.62 6.35 15.71
N ALA A 47 20.72 5.11 16.19
CA ALA A 47 19.71 4.10 15.93
C ALA A 47 18.50 4.31 16.85
N GLU A 48 17.32 4.41 16.26
CA GLU A 48 16.05 4.58 16.96
C GLU A 48 15.04 3.56 16.43
N THR A 49 14.27 2.96 17.35
CA THR A 49 13.22 2.01 16.98
C THR A 49 11.90 2.74 16.84
N LEU A 50 11.33 2.68 15.64
CA LEU A 50 10.06 3.29 15.29
C LEU A 50 9.00 2.21 15.00
N ASP A 51 7.78 2.46 15.46
CA ASP A 51 6.59 1.76 14.98
C ASP A 51 6.04 2.53 13.78
N LEU A 52 6.22 1.97 12.57
CA LEU A 52 5.83 2.63 11.34
C LEU A 52 4.32 2.77 11.17
N GLY A 53 3.51 1.91 11.81
CA GLY A 53 2.06 2.10 11.83
C GLY A 53 1.67 3.37 12.59
N LYS A 54 2.39 3.67 13.68
CA LYS A 54 2.22 4.93 14.41
C LYS A 54 2.75 6.12 13.61
N VAL A 55 3.87 5.98 12.90
CA VAL A 55 4.39 7.04 12.02
C VAL A 55 3.37 7.37 10.92
N GLU A 56 2.79 6.37 10.26
CA GLU A 56 1.72 6.58 9.27
C GLU A 56 0.53 7.35 9.86
N GLN A 57 0.12 7.03 11.08
CA GLN A 57 -0.92 7.77 11.79
C GLN A 57 -0.52 9.23 12.04
N LEU A 58 0.70 9.50 12.52
CA LEU A 58 1.18 10.86 12.78
C LEU A 58 1.22 11.70 11.49
N VAL A 59 1.57 11.11 10.36
CA VAL A 59 1.53 11.79 9.06
C VAL A 59 0.09 12.07 8.64
N ALA A 60 -0.83 11.10 8.80
CA ALA A 60 -2.23 11.27 8.49
C ALA A 60 -2.91 12.36 9.33
N GLU A 61 -2.48 12.53 10.58
CA GLU A 61 -2.92 13.59 11.50
C GLU A 61 -2.24 14.95 11.22
N GLY A 62 -1.29 15.01 10.27
CA GLY A 62 -0.53 16.22 9.93
C GLY A 62 0.48 16.65 10.99
N LEU A 63 0.81 15.76 11.94
CA LEU A 63 1.79 15.99 13.00
C LEU A 63 3.22 15.75 12.52
N TRP A 64 3.40 14.85 11.56
CA TRP A 64 4.68 14.58 10.90
C TRP A 64 4.60 14.94 9.42
N GLY A 65 5.59 15.69 8.94
CA GLY A 65 5.73 16.07 7.55
C GLY A 65 6.89 15.37 6.86
N VAL A 66 7.28 15.93 5.72
CA VAL A 66 8.37 15.40 4.89
C VAL A 66 9.72 15.49 5.61
N GLU A 67 9.96 16.53 6.41
CA GLU A 67 11.23 16.73 7.10
C GLU A 67 11.45 15.68 8.19
N GLU A 68 10.43 15.40 9.00
CA GLU A 68 10.48 14.35 10.03
C GLU A 68 10.75 12.97 9.41
N LEU A 69 10.11 12.66 8.29
CA LEU A 69 10.32 11.39 7.58
C LEU A 69 11.74 11.31 6.98
N GLN A 70 12.20 12.40 6.35
CA GLN A 70 13.54 12.46 5.76
C GLN A 70 14.65 12.29 6.79
N ALA A 71 14.44 12.71 8.03
CA ALA A 71 15.40 12.51 9.12
C ALA A 71 15.70 11.03 9.40
N TYR A 72 14.78 10.13 9.03
CA TYR A 72 14.93 8.66 9.11
C TYR A 72 15.16 8.00 7.74
N GLY A 73 15.43 8.78 6.69
CA GLY A 73 15.55 8.28 5.33
C GLY A 73 14.24 7.74 4.73
N LEU A 74 13.10 8.12 5.31
CA LEU A 74 11.77 7.70 4.87
C LEU A 74 11.18 8.70 3.88
N ARG A 75 10.38 8.18 2.95
CA ARG A 75 9.51 8.99 2.09
C ARG A 75 8.11 8.37 1.97
N PRO A 76 7.05 9.19 1.84
CA PRO A 76 5.75 8.69 1.45
C PRO A 76 5.74 8.38 -0.05
N ALA A 77 5.24 7.20 -0.42
CA ALA A 77 4.98 6.86 -1.81
C ALA A 77 3.57 7.33 -2.21
N MET A 78 3.49 8.05 -3.32
CA MET A 78 2.24 8.47 -3.93
C MET A 78 1.64 7.32 -4.73
N ALA A 79 0.42 6.92 -4.36
CA ALA A 79 -0.34 5.93 -5.10
C ALA A 79 -0.83 6.52 -6.44
N VAL A 80 -0.77 5.71 -7.51
CA VAL A 80 -1.33 6.07 -8.81
C VAL A 80 -2.73 5.49 -8.95
N ASP A 81 -3.65 6.32 -9.44
CA ASP A 81 -5.01 5.91 -9.76
C ASP A 81 -5.02 4.86 -10.88
N VAL A 82 -5.84 3.84 -10.72
CA VAL A 82 -6.04 2.81 -11.74
C VAL A 82 -7.10 3.31 -12.72
N PRO A 83 -6.79 3.45 -14.02
CA PRO A 83 -7.77 3.85 -15.02
C PRO A 83 -8.95 2.88 -15.07
N GLU A 84 -10.14 3.39 -15.41
CA GLU A 84 -11.34 2.57 -15.56
C GLU A 84 -11.12 1.43 -16.55
N GLY A 85 -11.66 0.24 -16.23
CA GLY A 85 -11.50 -0.97 -17.03
C GLY A 85 -10.13 -1.63 -16.92
N LYS A 86 -9.21 -1.12 -16.10
CA LYS A 86 -7.93 -1.77 -15.80
C LYS A 86 -7.86 -2.27 -14.37
N GLN A 87 -7.01 -3.25 -14.15
CA GLN A 87 -6.68 -3.79 -12.83
C GLN A 87 -5.16 -3.82 -12.62
N ARG A 88 -4.75 -3.71 -11.36
CA ARG A 88 -3.37 -3.87 -10.92
C ARG A 88 -2.99 -5.35 -10.94
N VAL A 89 -1.80 -5.67 -11.42
CA VAL A 89 -1.29 -7.04 -11.51
C VAL A 89 0.15 -7.10 -11.00
N GLY A 90 0.47 -8.16 -10.26
CA GLY A 90 1.80 -8.40 -9.71
C GLY A 90 2.08 -7.59 -8.44
N GLU A 91 3.33 -7.14 -8.29
CA GLU A 91 3.80 -6.33 -7.17
C GLU A 91 4.08 -4.89 -7.62
N PRO A 92 3.89 -3.89 -6.74
CA PRO A 92 4.21 -2.51 -7.05
C PRO A 92 5.72 -2.30 -7.15
N ARG A 93 6.12 -1.33 -7.96
CA ARG A 93 7.48 -0.79 -8.01
C ARG A 93 7.45 0.65 -7.54
N TYR A 94 8.48 1.05 -6.79
CA TYR A 94 8.59 2.40 -6.27
C TYR A 94 9.70 3.14 -7.02
N VAL A 95 9.34 4.20 -7.73
CA VAL A 95 10.28 4.97 -8.54
C VAL A 95 10.23 6.44 -8.18
N GLU A 96 11.36 7.13 -8.28
CA GLU A 96 11.42 8.56 -8.04
C GLU A 96 11.15 9.33 -9.34
N ARG A 97 10.15 10.22 -9.30
CA ARG A 97 9.79 11.12 -10.41
C ARG A 97 9.58 12.51 -9.86
N LYS A 98 10.27 13.51 -10.42
CA LYS A 98 10.14 14.92 -10.00
C LYS A 98 10.29 15.13 -8.47
N ASN A 99 11.23 14.40 -7.86
CA ASN A 99 11.50 14.43 -6.40
C ASN A 99 10.36 13.85 -5.52
N GLU A 100 9.43 13.12 -6.11
CA GLU A 100 8.39 12.35 -5.42
C GLU A 100 8.61 10.86 -5.65
N VAL A 101 8.32 10.02 -4.65
CA VAL A 101 8.30 8.57 -4.87
C VAL A 101 6.89 8.16 -5.29
N VAL A 102 6.79 7.44 -6.39
CA VAL A 102 5.51 7.02 -6.98
C VAL A 102 5.42 5.50 -6.96
N GLU A 103 4.28 5.00 -6.52
CA GLU A 103 3.91 3.58 -6.55
C GLU A 103 3.37 3.22 -7.94
N GLU A 104 4.22 2.58 -8.74
CA GLU A 104 3.89 2.10 -10.08
C GLU A 104 3.40 0.66 -10.06
N TRP A 105 2.29 0.43 -10.75
CA TRP A 105 1.71 -0.90 -10.93
C TRP A 105 1.77 -1.32 -12.40
N THR A 106 1.97 -2.60 -12.62
CA THR A 106 1.62 -3.19 -13.92
C THR A 106 0.10 -3.23 -14.02
N LEU A 107 -0.44 -2.75 -15.15
CA LEU A 107 -1.87 -2.66 -15.36
C LEU A 107 -2.30 -3.55 -16.52
N GLU A 108 -3.32 -4.36 -16.27
CA GLU A 108 -3.95 -5.21 -17.28
C GLU A 108 -5.41 -4.83 -17.47
N GLN A 109 -5.98 -5.22 -18.62
CA GLN A 109 -7.40 -5.02 -18.90
C GLN A 109 -8.22 -5.96 -18.01
N ILE A 110 -9.29 -5.45 -17.39
CA ILE A 110 -10.28 -6.29 -16.72
C ILE A 110 -10.99 -7.13 -17.79
N PRO A 111 -10.99 -8.47 -17.69
CA PRO A 111 -11.74 -9.31 -18.62
C PRO A 111 -13.21 -8.91 -18.61
N ALA A 112 -13.84 -8.88 -19.79
CA ALA A 112 -15.28 -8.69 -19.85
C ALA A 112 -15.96 -9.79 -19.01
N PRO A 113 -17.02 -9.46 -18.24
CA PRO A 113 -17.78 -10.48 -17.54
C PRO A 113 -18.24 -11.54 -18.55
N ALA A 114 -18.23 -12.80 -18.12
CA ALA A 114 -18.78 -13.87 -18.94
C ALA A 114 -20.22 -13.51 -19.31
N ALA A 115 -20.60 -13.78 -20.56
CA ALA A 115 -21.97 -13.59 -20.97
C ALA A 115 -22.91 -14.36 -20.03
N ASP A 116 -24.05 -13.77 -19.70
CA ASP A 116 -25.07 -14.47 -18.93
C ASP A 116 -25.41 -15.79 -19.64
N PRO A 117 -25.44 -16.93 -18.91
CA PRO A 117 -25.77 -18.19 -19.53
C PRO A 117 -27.17 -18.10 -20.14
N THR A 118 -27.26 -18.56 -21.39
CA THR A 118 -28.52 -18.64 -22.11
C THR A 118 -29.52 -19.50 -21.33
N PRO A 119 -30.84 -19.34 -21.54
CA PRO A 119 -31.83 -20.21 -20.91
C PRO A 119 -31.56 -21.70 -21.13
N ALA A 120 -31.03 -22.08 -22.31
CA ALA A 120 -30.65 -23.46 -22.61
C ALA A 120 -29.45 -23.94 -21.77
N GLU A 121 -28.44 -23.11 -21.57
CA GLU A 121 -27.28 -23.43 -20.73
C GLU A 121 -27.65 -23.49 -19.24
N LYS A 122 -28.57 -22.61 -18.79
CA LYS A 122 -29.14 -22.67 -17.44
C LYS A 122 -29.87 -23.99 -17.20
N LEU A 123 -30.58 -24.50 -18.20
CA LEU A 123 -31.29 -25.78 -18.12
C LEU A 123 -30.34 -26.97 -18.13
N ALA A 124 -29.35 -26.95 -19.01
CA ALA A 124 -28.32 -27.97 -19.08
C ALA A 124 -27.54 -28.08 -17.75
N ALA A 125 -27.25 -26.95 -17.09
CA ALA A 125 -26.63 -26.93 -15.76
C ALA A 125 -27.50 -27.56 -14.66
N LEU A 126 -28.81 -27.56 -14.82
CA LEU A 126 -29.77 -28.23 -13.94
C LEU A 126 -30.03 -29.70 -14.35
N GLY A 127 -29.35 -30.20 -15.38
CA GLY A 127 -29.58 -31.53 -15.93
C GLY A 127 -30.92 -31.67 -16.67
N LEU A 128 -31.54 -30.55 -17.04
CA LEU A 128 -32.83 -30.50 -17.71
C LEU A 128 -32.67 -30.12 -19.18
N THR A 129 -33.51 -30.71 -20.02
CA THR A 129 -33.67 -30.31 -21.42
C THR A 129 -34.86 -29.36 -21.56
N VAL A 130 -34.95 -28.70 -22.72
CA VAL A 130 -36.13 -27.87 -23.07
C VAL A 130 -37.41 -28.72 -23.10
N GLU A 131 -37.30 -30.00 -23.42
CA GLU A 131 -38.43 -30.95 -23.43
C GLU A 131 -38.91 -31.28 -22.02
N ASP A 132 -37.99 -31.41 -21.05
CA ASP A 132 -38.34 -31.64 -19.64
C ASP A 132 -39.13 -30.46 -19.05
N LEU A 133 -38.75 -29.22 -19.40
CA LEU A 133 -39.54 -28.05 -19.03
C LEU A 133 -40.94 -28.07 -19.64
N ARG A 134 -41.07 -28.39 -20.93
CA ARG A 134 -42.39 -28.47 -21.58
C ARG A 134 -43.26 -29.53 -20.91
N ALA A 135 -42.69 -30.68 -20.57
CA ALA A 135 -43.38 -31.73 -19.85
C ALA A 135 -43.87 -31.23 -18.48
N LEU A 136 -43.01 -30.57 -17.69
CA LEU A 136 -43.35 -30.00 -16.38
C LEU A 136 -44.48 -28.97 -16.45
N PHE A 137 -44.47 -28.07 -17.45
CA PHE A 137 -45.53 -27.07 -17.62
C PHE A 137 -46.82 -27.62 -18.24
N SER A 138 -46.76 -28.73 -18.99
CA SER A 138 -47.95 -29.39 -19.53
C SER A 138 -48.76 -30.13 -18.47
N VAL A 139 -48.11 -30.63 -17.41
CA VAL A 139 -48.76 -31.32 -16.29
C VAL A 139 -49.44 -30.31 -15.34
N ALA A 140 -48.91 -29.10 -15.20
CA ALA A 140 -49.45 -28.06 -14.32
C ALA A 140 -50.69 -27.31 -14.87
N GLY A 141 -51.13 -27.60 -16.11
CA GLY A 141 -52.28 -26.96 -16.76
C GLY A 141 -53.52 -27.86 -16.91
N SER A 142 -53.53 -29.03 -16.28
CA SER A 142 -54.66 -29.97 -16.29
C SER A 142 -55.31 -30.00 -14.91
N ASP A 143 -56.12 -28.98 -14.61
CA ASP A 143 -57.15 -29.00 -13.57
C ASP A 143 -58.47 -28.54 -14.21
#